data_AF-A0A349BQ02-F1
#
_entry.id   AF-A0A349BQ02-F1
#
_cell.length_a   1.000
_cell.length_b   1.000
_cell.length_c   1.000
_cell.angle_alpha   90.00
_cell.angle_beta   90.00
_cell.angle_gamma   90.00
#
_symmetry.space_group_name_H-M   'P 1'
#
loop_
_entity.id
_entity.type
_entity.pdbx_description
1 polymer ?
#
loop_
_entity_poly.entity_id
_entity_poly.type
_entity_poly.pdbx_seq_one_letter_code
_entity_poly.pdbx_strand_id
1 'polypeptide(L)'
;MGQRIREAFVSEEGCILLSADYSQVELRILAHMSGDELLIESFKKGEDIHTRTAMEIFGLSSAEITPEMRRRAKAVNFGIVYGMSPYGLASDIGISQHEAKEYIDNYFARHTGVKAYIEKTLSSALEAGFVTTLFNRRRYIPELASSENSTRQ
;
A
#
# COMPACT_ATOMS: atom_id res chain seq x y z
N MET A 1 -15.79 -15.18 -10.41
CA MET A 1 -15.96 -16.54 -9.82
C MET A 1 -15.94 -16.55 -8.30
N GLY A 2 -15.05 -15.82 -7.61
CA GLY A 2 -15.00 -15.84 -6.14
C GLY A 2 -16.28 -15.43 -5.40
N GLN A 3 -17.09 -14.51 -5.96
CA GLN A 3 -18.39 -14.13 -5.37
C GLN A 3 -19.36 -15.32 -5.33
N ARG A 4 -19.50 -16.05 -6.44
CA ARG A 4 -20.36 -17.25 -6.53
C ARG A 4 -19.92 -18.39 -5.62
N ILE A 5 -18.63 -18.50 -5.32
CA ILE A 5 -18.12 -19.51 -4.37
C ILE A 5 -18.51 -19.12 -2.93
N ARG A 6 -18.41 -17.83 -2.59
CA ARG A 6 -18.82 -17.34 -1.25
C ARG A 6 -20.31 -17.51 -0.99
N GLU A 7 -21.14 -17.44 -2.03
CA GLU A 7 -22.59 -17.70 -1.94
C GLU A 7 -22.94 -19.13 -1.53
N ALA A 8 -22.01 -20.09 -1.65
CA ALA A 8 -22.23 -21.47 -1.20
C ALA A 8 -22.16 -21.63 0.33
N PHE A 9 -21.60 -20.64 1.05
CA PHE A 9 -21.60 -20.62 2.51
C PHE A 9 -22.89 -19.97 2.98
N VAL A 10 -23.76 -20.78 3.58
CA VAL A 10 -25.07 -20.35 4.09
C VAL A 10 -25.14 -20.50 5.60
N SER A 11 -25.92 -19.65 6.27
CA SER A 11 -26.24 -19.83 7.69
C SER A 11 -27.33 -20.89 7.87
N GLU A 12 -27.40 -21.45 9.08
CA GLU A 12 -28.53 -22.28 9.47
C GLU A 12 -29.84 -21.49 9.54
N GLU A 13 -30.97 -22.20 9.51
CA GLU A 13 -32.31 -21.60 9.62
C GLU A 13 -32.44 -20.78 10.91
N GLY A 14 -32.99 -19.57 10.80
CA GLY A 14 -33.09 -18.64 11.93
C GLY A 14 -31.78 -17.92 12.31
N CYS A 15 -30.67 -18.16 11.60
CA CYS A 15 -29.38 -17.51 11.81
C CYS A 15 -28.97 -16.64 10.61
N ILE A 16 -28.00 -15.73 10.84
CA ILE A 16 -27.39 -14.88 9.81
C ILE A 16 -25.87 -15.04 9.79
N LEU A 17 -25.27 -14.81 8.62
CA LEU A 17 -23.82 -14.62 8.51
C LEU A 17 -23.48 -13.15 8.73
N LEU A 18 -22.68 -12.88 9.77
CA LEU A 18 -22.13 -11.55 10.04
C LEU A 18 -20.68 -11.48 9.55
N SER A 19 -20.37 -10.45 8.76
CA SER A 19 -19.00 -10.16 8.32
C SER A 19 -18.55 -8.82 8.90
N ALA A 20 -17.41 -8.81 9.56
CA ALA A 20 -16.73 -7.60 10.03
C ALA A 20 -15.36 -7.52 9.38
N ASP A 21 -15.11 -6.45 8.63
CA ASP A 21 -13.87 -6.21 7.91
C ASP A 21 -13.25 -4.88 8.35
N TYR A 22 -11.92 -4.85 8.47
CA TYR A 22 -11.24 -3.61 8.78
C TYR A 22 -11.03 -2.77 7.53
N SER A 23 -11.72 -1.63 7.48
CA SER A 23 -11.62 -0.67 6.37
C SER A 23 -10.19 -0.10 6.21
N GLN A 24 -9.47 -0.62 5.19
CA GLN A 24 -8.11 -0.20 4.79
C GLN A 24 -7.08 -0.26 5.93
N VAL A 25 -7.10 -1.33 6.73
CA VAL A 25 -6.25 -1.45 7.93
C VAL A 25 -4.75 -1.26 7.65
N GLU A 26 -4.24 -1.79 6.54
CA GLU A 26 -2.81 -1.72 6.22
C GLU A 26 -2.36 -0.29 5.97
N LEU A 27 -3.14 0.51 5.24
CA LEU A 27 -2.83 1.92 5.01
C LEU A 27 -3.00 2.76 6.28
N ARG A 28 -3.91 2.39 7.19
CA ARG A 28 -4.02 3.02 8.50
C ARG A 28 -2.81 2.73 9.39
N ILE A 29 -2.31 1.49 9.35
CA ILE A 29 -1.07 1.11 10.03
C ILE A 29 0.11 1.87 9.43
N LEU A 30 0.19 1.97 8.10
CA LEU A 30 1.22 2.77 7.43
C LEU A 30 1.18 4.23 7.88
N ALA A 31 -0.01 4.86 7.85
CA ALA A 31 -0.19 6.24 8.30
C ALA A 31 0.29 6.43 9.74
N HIS A 32 -0.04 5.48 10.64
CA HIS A 32 0.41 5.50 12.02
C HIS A 32 1.94 5.33 12.16
N MET A 33 2.51 4.34 11.50
CA MET A 33 3.94 4.01 11.58
C MET A 33 4.84 5.07 10.94
N SER A 34 4.36 5.68 9.85
CA SER A 34 5.10 6.70 9.12
C SER A 34 4.94 8.10 9.70
N GLY A 35 3.87 8.35 10.47
CA GLY A 35 3.54 9.69 10.93
C GLY A 35 3.18 10.65 9.79
N ASP A 36 2.83 10.13 8.60
CA ASP A 36 2.52 10.96 7.43
C ASP A 36 1.22 11.74 7.64
N GLU A 37 1.35 13.05 7.83
CA GLU A 37 0.23 13.93 8.17
C GLU A 37 -0.87 13.90 7.11
N LEU A 38 -0.50 13.82 5.82
CA LEU A 38 -1.45 13.81 4.72
C LEU A 38 -2.33 12.54 4.75
N LEU A 39 -1.71 11.38 4.94
CA LEU A 39 -2.41 10.10 5.11
C LEU A 39 -3.28 10.09 6.36
N ILE A 40 -2.73 10.54 7.50
CA ILE A 40 -3.47 10.61 8.78
C ILE A 40 -4.72 11.48 8.64
N GLU A 41 -4.57 12.69 8.10
CA GLU A 41 -5.69 13.62 7.92
C GLU A 41 -6.73 13.10 6.93
N SER A 42 -6.30 12.43 5.86
CA SER A 42 -7.23 11.76 4.91
C SER A 42 -8.11 10.75 5.64
N PHE A 43 -7.52 9.92 6.51
CA PHE A 43 -8.27 8.93 7.28
C PHE A 43 -9.17 9.55 8.35
N LYS A 44 -8.75 10.65 9.00
CA LYS A 44 -9.60 11.36 9.97
C LYS A 44 -10.81 12.02 9.33
N LYS A 45 -10.65 12.53 8.11
CA LYS A 45 -11.74 13.15 7.33
C LYS A 45 -12.67 12.14 6.65
N GLY A 46 -12.36 10.84 6.74
CA GLY A 46 -13.14 9.79 6.08
C GLY A 46 -13.03 9.84 4.56
N GLU A 47 -11.95 10.42 4.03
CA GLU A 47 -11.72 10.51 2.60
C GLU A 47 -11.40 9.12 2.02
N ASP A 48 -11.86 8.89 0.80
CA ASP A 48 -11.46 7.70 0.04
C ASP A 48 -10.02 7.88 -0.45
N ILE A 49 -9.08 7.30 0.29
CA ILE A 49 -7.65 7.45 0.05
C ILE A 49 -7.24 7.06 -1.38
N HIS A 50 -7.89 6.07 -1.99
CA HIS A 50 -7.57 5.67 -3.36
C HIS A 50 -8.02 6.71 -4.38
N THR A 51 -9.19 7.33 -4.16
CA THR A 51 -9.65 8.44 -4.99
C THR A 51 -8.75 9.67 -4.80
N ARG A 52 -8.35 9.98 -3.56
CA ARG A 52 -7.39 11.05 -3.28
C ARG A 52 -6.06 10.82 -4.01
N THR A 53 -5.47 9.63 -3.88
CA THR A 53 -4.25 9.25 -4.60
C THR A 53 -4.46 9.31 -6.11
N ALA A 54 -5.64 8.96 -6.64
CA ALA A 54 -5.94 9.10 -8.06
C ALA A 54 -5.94 10.57 -8.50
N MET A 55 -6.64 11.46 -7.78
CA MET A 55 -6.64 12.91 -8.04
C MET A 55 -5.21 13.45 -8.09
N GLU A 56 -4.39 12.99 -7.16
CA GLU A 56 -3.00 13.37 -7.01
C GLU A 56 -2.13 12.86 -8.17
N ILE A 57 -2.25 11.59 -8.55
CA ILE A 57 -1.46 10.97 -9.62
C ILE A 57 -1.85 11.51 -10.99
N PHE A 58 -3.15 11.64 -11.26
CA PHE A 58 -3.67 12.06 -12.56
C PHE A 58 -3.80 13.58 -12.70
N GLY A 59 -3.67 14.34 -11.60
CA GLY A 59 -3.85 15.80 -11.60
C GLY A 59 -5.29 16.24 -11.89
N LEU A 60 -6.27 15.41 -11.52
CA LEU A 60 -7.69 15.61 -11.82
C LEU A 60 -8.50 15.89 -10.55
N SER A 61 -9.65 16.54 -10.70
CA SER A 61 -10.60 16.71 -9.59
C SER A 61 -11.30 15.40 -9.24
N SER A 62 -11.91 15.31 -8.05
CA SER A 62 -12.62 14.09 -7.62
C SER A 62 -13.76 13.68 -8.57
N ALA A 63 -14.42 14.67 -9.19
CA ALA A 63 -15.52 14.44 -10.14
C ALA A 63 -15.05 13.80 -11.45
N GLU A 64 -13.77 13.95 -11.79
CA GLU A 64 -13.16 13.40 -12.99
C GLU A 64 -12.53 12.01 -12.75
N ILE A 65 -12.44 11.56 -11.50
CA ILE A 65 -11.88 10.26 -11.16
C ILE A 65 -12.87 9.15 -11.53
N THR A 66 -12.48 8.36 -12.53
CA THR A 66 -13.21 7.17 -12.93
C THR A 66 -12.95 6.00 -11.96
N PRO A 67 -13.86 5.00 -11.89
CA PRO A 67 -13.61 3.77 -11.13
C PRO A 67 -12.32 3.04 -11.55
N GLU A 68 -11.94 3.16 -12.82
CA GLU A 68 -10.69 2.59 -13.34
C GLU A 68 -9.46 3.33 -12.82
N MET A 69 -9.47 4.66 -12.85
CA MET A 69 -8.40 5.49 -12.26
C MET A 69 -8.23 5.20 -10.77
N ARG A 70 -9.35 5.10 -10.03
CA ARG A 70 -9.35 4.72 -8.62
C ARG A 70 -8.73 3.34 -8.40
N ARG A 71 -9.03 2.36 -9.27
CA ARG A 71 -8.46 1.00 -9.20
C ARG A 71 -6.95 1.02 -9.42
N ARG A 72 -6.47 1.80 -10.39
CA ARG A 72 -5.03 1.98 -10.64
C ARG A 72 -4.34 2.65 -9.46
N ALA A 73 -4.92 3.72 -8.90
CA ALA A 73 -4.38 4.38 -7.71
C ALA A 73 -4.38 3.49 -6.46
N LYS A 74 -5.32 2.55 -6.35
CA LYS A 74 -5.28 1.48 -5.35
C LYS A 74 -4.05 0.59 -5.56
N ALA A 75 -3.82 0.11 -6.78
CA ALA A 75 -2.64 -0.70 -7.10
C ALA A 75 -1.33 0.08 -6.85
N VAL A 76 -1.28 1.38 -7.15
CA VAL A 76 -0.12 2.23 -6.84
C VAL A 76 0.11 2.32 -5.33
N ASN A 77 -0.92 2.62 -4.52
CA ASN A 77 -0.80 2.68 -3.06
C ASN A 77 -0.21 1.39 -2.48
N PHE A 78 -0.77 0.23 -2.85
CA PHE A 78 -0.28 -1.05 -2.35
C PHE A 78 1.08 -1.42 -2.94
N GLY A 79 1.29 -1.20 -4.24
CA GLY A 79 2.57 -1.45 -4.90
C GLY A 79 3.71 -0.70 -4.21
N ILE A 80 3.53 0.58 -3.91
CA ILE A 80 4.53 1.40 -3.22
C ILE A 80 4.78 0.89 -1.80
N VAL A 81 3.73 0.59 -1.04
CA VAL A 81 3.84 0.04 0.33
C VAL A 81 4.59 -1.29 0.35
N TYR A 82 4.45 -2.09 -0.70
CA TYR A 82 5.11 -3.37 -0.85
C TYR A 82 6.46 -3.29 -1.58
N GLY A 83 7.00 -2.08 -1.81
CA GLY A 83 8.33 -1.90 -2.42
C GLY A 83 8.39 -2.31 -3.89
N MET A 84 7.27 -2.26 -4.60
CA MET A 84 7.19 -2.61 -6.01
C MET A 84 8.05 -1.64 -6.85
N SER A 85 8.89 -2.20 -7.72
CA SER A 85 9.69 -1.40 -8.64
C SER A 85 8.81 -0.74 -9.72
N PRO A 86 9.29 0.33 -10.39
CA PRO A 86 8.59 0.91 -11.53
C PRO A 86 8.24 -0.11 -12.62
N TYR A 87 9.10 -1.12 -12.83
CA TYR A 87 8.84 -2.24 -13.73
C TYR A 87 7.64 -3.07 -13.27
N GLY A 88 7.62 -3.48 -12.00
CA GLY A 88 6.52 -4.26 -11.44
C GLY A 88 5.20 -3.51 -11.48
N LEU A 89 5.23 -2.22 -11.13
CA LEU A 89 4.04 -1.37 -11.15
C LEU A 89 3.50 -1.17 -12.57
N ALA A 90 4.39 -0.89 -13.53
CA ALA A 90 4.02 -0.76 -14.94
C ALA A 90 3.32 -2.02 -15.48
N SER A 91 3.83 -3.19 -15.11
CA SER A 91 3.22 -4.48 -15.49
C SER A 91 1.84 -4.70 -14.86
N ASP A 92 1.66 -4.30 -13.60
CA ASP A 92 0.40 -4.53 -12.85
C ASP A 92 -0.73 -3.63 -13.35
N ILE A 93 -0.44 -2.36 -13.66
CA ILE A 93 -1.46 -1.38 -14.06
C ILE A 93 -1.48 -1.07 -15.56
N GLY A 94 -0.63 -1.72 -16.35
CA GLY A 94 -0.62 -1.66 -17.82
C GLY A 94 -0.22 -0.29 -18.38
N ILE A 95 0.82 0.33 -17.81
CA ILE A 95 1.37 1.63 -18.25
C ILE A 95 2.85 1.52 -18.61
N SER A 96 3.46 2.58 -19.13
CA SER A 96 4.90 2.59 -19.37
C SER A 96 5.70 2.61 -18.05
N GLN A 97 6.93 2.08 -18.07
CA GLN A 97 7.83 2.17 -16.92
C GLN A 97 8.15 3.62 -16.53
N HIS A 98 8.16 4.52 -17.51
CA HIS A 98 8.37 5.95 -17.28
C HIS A 98 7.23 6.53 -16.43
N GLU A 99 5.98 6.31 -16.85
CA GLU A 99 4.80 6.77 -16.08
C GLU A 99 4.75 6.12 -14.69
N ALA A 100 5.05 4.82 -14.58
CA ALA A 100 5.09 4.15 -13.28
C ALA A 100 6.14 4.77 -12.34
N LYS A 101 7.31 5.14 -12.87
CA LYS A 101 8.34 5.85 -12.11
C LYS A 101 7.85 7.22 -11.66
N GLU A 102 7.24 8.00 -12.55
CA GLU A 102 6.65 9.30 -12.19
C GLU A 102 5.58 9.17 -11.11
N TYR A 103 4.76 8.13 -11.15
CA TYR A 103 3.73 7.89 -10.13
C TYR A 103 4.36 7.60 -8.76
N ILE A 104 5.41 6.78 -8.71
CA ILE A 104 6.15 6.49 -7.48
C ILE A 104 6.83 7.75 -6.95
N ASP A 105 7.52 8.50 -7.82
CA ASP A 105 8.24 9.73 -7.46
C ASP A 105 7.26 10.79 -6.91
N ASN A 106 6.13 11.01 -7.59
CA ASN A 106 5.09 11.95 -7.16
C ASN A 106 4.44 11.54 -5.85
N TYR A 107 4.21 10.25 -5.64
CA TYR A 107 3.68 9.73 -4.39
C TYR A 107 4.63 10.05 -3.22
N PHE A 108 5.92 9.74 -3.37
CA PHE A 108 6.91 9.99 -2.32
C PHE A 108 7.23 11.48 -2.10
N ALA A 109 7.07 12.31 -3.14
CA ALA A 109 7.19 13.76 -3.00
C ALA A 109 6.08 14.35 -2.12
N ARG A 110 4.90 13.74 -2.12
CA ARG A 110 3.75 14.16 -1.28
C ARG A 110 3.75 13.50 0.09
N HIS A 111 3.94 12.19 0.13
CA HIS A 111 3.94 11.37 1.35
C HIS A 111 5.35 11.23 1.91
N THR A 112 5.93 12.37 2.33
CA THR A 112 7.31 12.43 2.82
C THR A 112 7.51 11.61 4.10
N GLY A 113 6.47 11.49 4.94
CA GLY A 113 6.51 10.64 6.13
C GLY A 113 6.64 9.16 5.77
N VAL A 114 5.91 8.72 4.74
CA VAL A 114 6.01 7.34 4.22
C VAL A 114 7.40 7.06 3.67
N LYS A 115 7.95 7.98 2.86
CA LYS A 115 9.30 7.85 2.32
C LYS A 115 10.33 7.70 3.44
N ALA A 116 10.31 8.63 4.41
CA ALA A 116 11.24 8.62 5.53
C ALA A 116 11.12 7.34 6.38
N TYR A 117 9.90 6.84 6.58
CA TYR A 117 9.66 5.58 7.29
C TYR A 117 10.25 4.38 6.55
N ILE A 118 10.07 4.27 5.24
CA ILE A 118 10.64 3.19 4.43
C ILE A 118 12.16 3.23 4.47
N GLU A 119 12.77 4.40 4.20
CA GLU A 119 14.22 4.58 4.21
C GLU A 119 14.82 4.23 5.58
N LYS A 120 14.20 4.72 6.67
CA LYS A 120 14.62 4.39 8.04
C LYS A 120 14.49 2.90 8.35
N THR A 121 13.40 2.27 7.90
CA THR A 121 13.16 0.83 8.11
C THR A 121 14.22 0.00 7.39
N LEU A 122 14.55 0.36 6.14
CA LEU A 122 15.60 -0.31 5.36
C LEU A 122 16.97 -0.16 6.03
N SER A 123 17.35 1.07 6.43
CA SER A 123 18.63 1.31 7.13
C SER A 123 18.72 0.50 8.42
N SER A 124 17.66 0.52 9.24
CA SER A 124 17.62 -0.21 10.51
C SER A 124 17.67 -1.72 10.30
N ALA A 125 17.01 -2.22 9.25
CA ALA A 125 17.01 -3.65 8.93
C ALA A 125 18.37 -4.13 8.43
N LEU A 126 19.08 -3.31 7.63
CA LEU A 126 20.44 -3.61 7.17
C LEU A 126 21.44 -3.68 8.34
N GLU A 127 21.29 -2.81 9.34
CA GLU A 127 22.14 -2.81 10.53
C GLU A 127 21.79 -3.95 11.49
N ALA A 128 20.50 -4.21 11.73
CA ALA A 128 20.04 -5.15 12.75
C ALA A 128 19.83 -6.59 12.25
N GLY A 129 19.66 -6.79 10.94
CA GLY A 129 19.34 -8.08 10.32
C GLY A 129 17.90 -8.56 10.55
N PHE A 130 17.00 -7.69 11.03
CA PHE A 130 15.58 -7.99 11.25
C PHE A 130 14.71 -6.74 11.20
N VAL A 131 13.40 -6.94 11.05
CA VAL A 131 12.35 -5.92 11.24
C VAL A 131 11.41 -6.31 12.38
N THR A 132 10.69 -5.35 12.94
CA THR A 132 9.70 -5.57 14.01
C THR A 132 8.31 -5.11 13.63
N THR A 133 7.29 -5.80 14.14
CA THR A 133 5.92 -5.25 14.17
C THR A 133 5.75 -4.22 15.28
N LEU A 134 4.60 -3.54 15.32
CA LEU A 134 4.18 -2.64 16.42
C LEU A 134 4.31 -3.27 17.82
N PHE A 135 4.12 -4.58 17.92
CA PHE A 135 4.22 -5.33 19.18
C PHE A 135 5.60 -5.97 19.39
N ASN A 136 6.63 -5.48 18.70
CA ASN A 136 8.01 -5.96 18.79
C ASN A 136 8.23 -7.43 18.36
N ARG A 137 7.29 -8.05 17.65
CA ARG A 137 7.52 -9.36 17.02
C ARG A 137 8.57 -9.19 15.92
N ARG A 138 9.67 -9.94 15.99
CA ARG A 138 10.78 -9.86 15.03
C ARG A 138 10.61 -10.81 13.86
N ARG A 139 11.00 -10.36 12.67
CA ARG A 139 11.27 -11.20 11.50
C ARG A 139 12.73 -10.97 11.10
N TYR A 140 13.55 -12.00 11.26
CA TYR A 140 14.94 -11.99 10.80
C TYR A 140 14.98 -12.13 9.28
N ILE A 141 15.91 -11.41 8.65
CA ILE A 141 16.13 -11.38 7.20
C ILE A 141 17.64 -11.53 6.98
N PRO A 142 18.21 -12.75 7.13
CA PRO A 142 19.65 -13.00 7.01
C PRO A 142 20.20 -12.61 5.63
N GLU A 143 19.34 -12.60 4.61
CA GLU A 143 19.68 -12.24 3.23
C GLU A 143 20.20 -10.80 3.09
N LEU A 144 19.82 -9.89 4.00
CA LEU A 144 20.30 -8.50 4.02
C LEU A 144 21.83 -8.40 4.18
N ALA A 145 22.46 -9.40 4.82
CA ALA A 145 23.91 -9.47 5.00
C ALA A 145 24.66 -10.00 3.77
N SER A 146 23.98 -10.62 2.80
CA SER A 146 24.62 -11.15 1.59
C SER A 146 25.30 -10.03 0.81
N SER A 147 26.43 -10.25 0.17
CA SER A 147 27.04 -9.29 -0.76
C SER A 147 26.45 -9.37 -2.17
N GLU A 148 25.66 -10.40 -2.46
CA GLU A 148 25.03 -10.61 -3.76
C GLU A 148 23.66 -9.93 -3.82
N ASN A 149 23.50 -9.02 -4.79
CA ASN A 149 22.24 -8.31 -5.00
C ASN A 149 21.07 -9.22 -5.37
N SER A 150 21.33 -10.41 -5.93
CA SER A 150 20.31 -11.43 -6.23
C SER A 150 19.74 -12.08 -4.96
N THR A 151 20.53 -12.17 -3.89
CA THR A 151 20.07 -12.73 -2.61
C THR A 151 19.36 -11.67 -1.76
N ARG A 152 19.72 -10.40 -1.89
CA ARG A 152 19.11 -9.26 -1.15
C ARG A 152 17.70 -8.87 -1.61
N GLN A 153 17.14 -9.50 -2.65
CA GLN A 153 15.83 -9.15 -3.24
C GLN A 153 14.65 -9.53 -2.36
#